data_AF-A0A401W822-F1
#
_entry.id   AF-A0A401W822-F1
#
_cell.length_a   1.000
_cell.length_b   1.000
_cell.length_c   1.000
_cell.angle_alpha   90.00
_cell.angle_beta   90.00
_cell.angle_gamma   90.00
#
_symmetry.space_group_name_H-M   'P 1'
#
loop_
_entity.id
_entity.type
_entity.pdbx_description
1 polymer ?
#
loop_
_entity_poly.entity_id
_entity_poly.type
_entity_poly.pdbx_seq_one_letter_code
_entity_poly.pdbx_strand_id
1 'polypeptide(L)'
;MPVRVLCALRQRRTVADQAGLSARQRVANVSGALTVVPGAVRLLAAAPVVLVDDLLTTGASLAEAARAVRAAGGKVVGAGVVAAPRSAFEINWN
;
A
#
# COMPACT_ATOMS: atom_id res chain seq x y z
N MET A 1 -22.10 8.88 0.85
CA MET A 1 -21.33 8.84 2.13
C MET A 1 -20.15 9.78 2.03
N PRO A 2 -19.80 10.54 3.08
CA PRO A 2 -18.62 11.39 3.06
C PRO A 2 -17.34 10.54 3.03
N VAL A 3 -16.40 10.89 2.14
CA VAL A 3 -15.07 10.28 2.04
C VAL A 3 -14.08 11.14 2.83
N ARG A 4 -13.14 10.50 3.54
CA ARG A 4 -12.04 11.18 4.24
C ARG A 4 -10.72 10.69 3.69
N VAL A 5 -9.84 11.62 3.35
CA VAL A 5 -8.45 11.33 2.96
C VAL A 5 -7.58 11.45 4.20
N LEU A 6 -6.74 10.44 4.44
CA LEU A 6 -5.91 10.34 5.64
C LEU A 6 -4.45 10.11 5.23
N CYS A 7 -3.53 10.87 5.81
CA CYS A 7 -2.10 10.53 5.82
C CYS A 7 -1.86 9.42 6.85
N ALA A 8 -2.32 8.21 6.53
CA ALA A 8 -2.44 7.12 7.49
C ALA A 8 -1.16 6.28 7.64
N LEU A 9 -0.25 6.32 6.68
CA LEU A 9 0.93 5.47 6.60
C LEU A 9 2.20 6.29 6.75
N ARG A 10 3.22 5.69 7.38
CA ARG A 10 4.58 6.21 7.43
C ARG A 10 5.60 5.09 7.21
N GLN A 11 6.78 5.46 6.75
CA GLN A 11 7.92 4.54 6.75
C GLN A 11 8.42 4.32 8.19
N ARG A 12 8.67 3.06 8.56
CA ARG A 12 9.30 2.70 9.84
C ARG A 12 10.81 2.50 9.74
N ARG A 13 11.32 2.40 8.51
CA ARG A 13 12.74 2.29 8.17
C ARG A 13 12.95 2.88 6.77
N THR A 14 14.17 3.26 6.46
CA THR A 14 14.57 3.64 5.12
C THR A 14 14.43 2.45 4.16
N VAL A 15 13.99 2.74 2.93
CA VAL A 15 13.95 1.82 1.79
C VAL A 15 14.85 2.37 0.69
N ALA A 16 15.43 1.49 -0.13
CA ALA A 16 16.13 1.93 -1.34
C ALA A 16 15.13 2.51 -2.36
N ASP A 17 15.64 3.31 -3.30
CA ASP A 17 14.87 3.65 -4.50
C ASP A 17 14.47 2.35 -5.23
N GLN A 18 13.24 2.33 -5.74
CA GLN A 18 12.69 1.21 -6.51
C GLN A 18 13.23 1.15 -7.95
N ALA A 19 13.86 2.23 -8.42
CA ALA A 19 14.55 2.28 -9.70
C ALA A 19 15.63 1.19 -9.78
N GLY A 20 15.69 0.49 -10.92
CA GLY A 20 16.66 -0.59 -11.15
C GLY A 20 16.43 -1.90 -10.37
N LEU A 21 15.50 -1.94 -9.40
CA LEU A 21 15.19 -3.17 -8.67
C LEU A 21 14.36 -4.15 -9.51
N SER A 22 14.72 -5.43 -9.46
CA SER A 22 13.88 -6.52 -9.96
C SER A 22 12.60 -6.66 -9.13
N ALA A 23 11.58 -7.32 -9.66
CA ALA A 23 10.29 -7.47 -8.97
C ALA A 23 10.41 -8.08 -7.55
N ARG A 24 11.25 -9.11 -7.37
CA ARG A 24 11.53 -9.70 -6.06
C ARG A 24 12.23 -8.73 -5.11
N GLN A 25 13.21 -7.97 -5.62
CA GLN A 25 13.88 -6.93 -4.84
C GLN A 25 12.92 -5.82 -4.43
N ARG A 26 11.95 -5.44 -5.29
CA ARG A 26 10.93 -4.46 -4.93
C ARG A 26 10.12 -4.89 -3.72
N VAL A 27 9.63 -6.14 -3.73
CA VAL A 27 8.89 -6.73 -2.61
C VAL A 27 9.75 -6.77 -1.35
N ALA A 28 10.97 -7.28 -1.43
CA ALA A 28 11.88 -7.34 -0.28
C ALA A 28 12.19 -5.94 0.28
N ASN A 29 12.41 -4.96 -0.59
CA ASN A 29 12.75 -3.59 -0.22
C ASN A 29 11.66 -2.94 0.64
N VAL A 30 10.37 -3.13 0.31
CA VAL A 30 9.25 -2.53 1.07
C VAL A 30 8.64 -3.45 2.12
N SER A 31 8.93 -4.75 2.13
CA SER A 31 8.35 -5.67 3.11
C SER A 31 8.62 -5.18 4.54
N GLY A 32 7.54 -4.96 5.30
CA GLY A 32 7.62 -4.39 6.63
C GLY A 32 8.28 -3.01 6.65
N ALA A 33 8.16 -2.20 5.60
CA ALA A 33 8.65 -0.82 5.62
C ALA A 33 7.58 0.15 6.09
N LEU A 34 6.28 -0.21 5.99
CA LEU A 34 5.18 0.68 6.34
C LEU A 34 4.53 0.33 7.68
N THR A 35 4.09 1.37 8.37
CA THR A 35 3.23 1.26 9.55
C THR A 35 2.19 2.37 9.55
N VAL A 36 1.10 2.15 10.27
CA VAL A 36 0.05 3.17 10.47
C VAL A 36 0.52 4.21 11.48
N VAL A 37 0.22 5.49 11.22
CA VAL A 37 0.48 6.56 12.20
C VAL A 37 -0.48 6.42 13.39
N PRO A 38 -0.04 6.64 14.65
CA PRO A 38 -0.88 6.37 15.82
C PRO A 38 -2.28 7.02 15.78
N GLY A 39 -2.38 8.25 15.28
CA GLY A 39 -3.65 8.98 15.18
C GLY A 39 -4.66 8.42 14.16
N ALA A 40 -4.23 7.56 13.23
CA ALA A 40 -5.10 7.04 12.18
C ALA A 40 -5.77 5.71 12.53
N VAL A 41 -5.31 4.99 13.57
CA VAL A 41 -5.77 3.64 13.91
C VAL A 41 -7.30 3.57 14.09
N ARG A 42 -7.87 4.44 14.93
CA ARG A 42 -9.32 4.49 15.17
C ARG A 42 -10.12 4.80 13.90
N LEU A 43 -9.59 5.66 13.02
CA LEU A 43 -10.27 6.06 11.79
C LEU A 43 -10.28 4.92 10.76
N LEU A 44 -9.17 4.18 10.65
CA LEU A 44 -9.06 3.03 9.76
C LEU A 44 -9.94 1.85 10.19
N ALA A 45 -10.19 1.68 11.49
CA ALA A 45 -11.09 0.65 12.01
C ALA A 45 -12.58 0.99 11.81
N ALA A 46 -12.91 2.28 11.62
CA ALA A 46 -14.30 2.74 11.58
C ALA A 46 -14.97 2.61 10.20
N ALA A 47 -14.20 2.39 9.12
CA ALA A 47 -14.74 2.34 7.76
C ALA A 47 -13.88 1.48 6.81
N PRO A 48 -14.43 1.02 5.68
CA PRO A 48 -13.66 0.43 4.60
C PRO A 48 -12.58 1.38 4.06
N VAL A 49 -11.42 0.82 3.71
CA VAL A 49 -10.25 1.58 3.24
C VAL A 49 -9.97 1.27 1.78
N VAL A 50 -9.83 2.32 0.98
CA VAL A 50 -9.25 2.26 -0.37
C VAL A 50 -7.85 2.85 -0.28
N LEU A 51 -6.85 2.09 -0.73
CA LEU A 51 -5.48 2.60 -0.86
C LEU A 51 -5.36 3.40 -2.15
N VAL A 52 -4.56 4.46 -2.13
CA VAL A 52 -4.29 5.27 -3.31
C VAL A 52 -2.79 5.37 -3.48
N ASP A 53 -2.32 5.12 -4.70
CA ASP A 53 -0.93 5.28 -5.13
C ASP A 53 -0.93 5.92 -6.53
N ASP A 54 0.17 6.51 -6.97
CA ASP A 54 0.24 7.10 -8.31
C ASP A 54 0.51 6.02 -9.38
N LEU A 55 1.45 5.11 -9.10
CA LEU A 55 1.96 4.14 -10.05
C LEU A 55 1.95 2.71 -9.48
N LEU A 56 1.22 1.81 -10.15
CA LEU A 56 1.32 0.38 -9.90
C LEU A 56 2.28 -0.26 -10.90
N THR A 57 3.34 -0.91 -10.40
CA THR A 57 4.18 -1.81 -11.22
C THR A 57 4.05 -3.24 -10.75
N THR A 58 4.71 -3.61 -9.66
CA THR A 58 4.66 -4.98 -9.09
C THR A 58 3.60 -5.12 -7.99
N GLY A 59 2.97 -4.02 -7.58
CA GLY A 59 2.05 -3.99 -6.44
C GLY A 59 2.72 -4.09 -5.07
N ALA A 60 4.05 -4.17 -5.00
CA ALA A 60 4.77 -4.34 -3.73
C ALA A 60 4.41 -3.26 -2.68
N SER A 61 4.40 -1.99 -3.07
CA SER A 61 4.06 -0.86 -2.18
C SER A 61 2.62 -0.95 -1.67
N LEU A 62 1.65 -1.19 -2.55
CA LEU A 62 0.24 -1.35 -2.20
C LEU A 62 -0.02 -2.58 -1.32
N ALA A 63 0.66 -3.70 -1.58
CA ALA A 63 0.56 -4.91 -0.77
C ALA A 63 1.08 -4.67 0.65
N GLU A 64 2.22 -3.99 0.78
CA GLU A 64 2.79 -3.60 2.07
C GLU A 64 1.89 -2.60 2.82
N ALA A 65 1.32 -1.62 2.12
CA ALA A 65 0.35 -0.69 2.67
C ALA A 65 -0.88 -1.42 3.20
N ALA A 66 -1.42 -2.38 2.42
CA ALA A 66 -2.55 -3.18 2.83
C ALA A 66 -2.25 -4.04 4.06
N ARG A 67 -1.04 -4.63 4.12
CA ARG A 67 -0.56 -5.35 5.30
C ARG A 67 -0.52 -4.45 6.54
N ALA A 68 0.03 -3.23 6.41
CA ALA A 68 0.11 -2.27 7.51
C ALA A 68 -1.28 -1.84 8.01
N VAL A 69 -2.23 -1.55 7.12
CA VAL A 69 -3.61 -1.20 7.48
C VAL A 69 -4.32 -2.37 8.17
N ARG A 70 -4.21 -3.59 7.64
CA ARG A 70 -4.80 -4.79 8.26
C ARG A 70 -4.24 -5.07 9.64
N ALA A 71 -2.92 -4.90 9.81
CA ALA A 71 -2.27 -5.05 11.12
C ALA A 71 -2.76 -4.02 12.15
N ALA A 72 -3.25 -2.87 11.71
CA ALA A 72 -3.87 -1.84 12.56
C ALA A 72 -5.40 -2.04 12.75
N GLY A 73 -5.98 -3.15 12.25
CA GLY A 73 -7.41 -3.45 12.35
C GLY A 73 -8.28 -2.85 11.25
N GLY A 74 -7.70 -2.21 10.24
CA GLY A 74 -8.44 -1.64 9.11
C GLY A 74 -8.81 -2.68 8.05
N LYS A 75 -9.92 -2.44 7.33
CA LYS A 75 -10.40 -3.32 6.25
C LYS A 75 -10.14 -2.70 4.88
N VAL A 76 -9.08 -3.13 4.20
CA VAL A 76 -8.78 -2.73 2.81
C VAL A 76 -9.72 -3.44 1.85
N VAL A 77 -10.46 -2.67 1.03
CA VAL A 77 -11.43 -3.17 0.06
C VAL A 77 -10.99 -2.98 -1.39
N GLY A 78 -9.91 -2.25 -1.64
CA GLY A 78 -9.35 -2.06 -2.96
C GLY A 78 -8.21 -1.06 -2.97
N ALA A 79 -7.68 -0.82 -4.17
CA ALA A 79 -6.70 0.23 -4.43
C ALA A 79 -7.06 0.97 -5.72
N GLY A 80 -6.80 2.28 -5.76
CA GLY A 80 -6.87 3.11 -6.96
C GLY A 80 -5.48 3.61 -7.32
N VAL A 81 -5.13 3.55 -8.60
CA VAL A 81 -3.87 4.07 -9.14
C VAL A 81 -4.09 4.89 -10.39
N VAL A 82 -3.20 5.85 -10.65
CA VAL A 82 -3.28 6.71 -11.84
C VAL A 82 -2.76 5.98 -13.06
N ALA A 83 -1.64 5.26 -12.91
CA ALA A 83 -1.00 4.54 -14.00
C ALA A 83 -0.57 3.13 -13.60
N ALA A 84 -0.62 2.22 -14.57
CA ALA A 84 -0.08 0.88 -14.47
C ALA A 84 0.27 0.37 -15.88
N PRO A 85 1.42 -0.29 -16.09
CA PRO A 85 1.68 -0.99 -17.34
C PRO A 85 0.73 -2.19 -17.44
N ARG A 86 0.43 -2.63 -18.68
CA ARG A 86 -0.46 -3.78 -18.91
C ARG A 86 -0.01 -5.04 -18.16
N SER A 87 1.30 -5.26 -18.10
CA SER A 87 1.92 -6.39 -17.40
C SER A 87 1.65 -6.41 -15.90
N ALA A 88 1.32 -5.27 -15.27
CA ALA A 88 0.94 -5.22 -13.86
C ALA A 88 -0.39 -5.96 -13.57
N PHE A 89 -1.23 -6.14 -14.59
CA PHE A 89 -2.48 -6.89 -14.51
C PHE A 89 -2.35 -8.34 -15.03
N GLU A 90 -1.27 -8.66 -15.74
CA GLU A 90 -0.97 -10.01 -16.25
C GLU A 90 -0.28 -10.89 -15.19
N ILE A 91 0.38 -10.27 -14.21
CA ILE A 91 0.89 -10.95 -13.00
C ILE A 91 -0.33 -11.27 -12.12
N ASN A 92 -1.02 -12.35 -12.51
CA ASN A 92 -2.36 -12.66 -12.06
C ASN A 92 -2.43 -12.84 -10.53
N TRP A 93 -3.51 -12.31 -9.95
CA TRP A 93 -4.01 -12.54 -8.60
C TRP A 93 -4.58 -13.97 -8.46
N ASN A 94 -3.77 -14.98 -8.75
CA ASN A 94 -4.06 -16.39 -8.45
C ASN A 94 -3.75 -16.71 -6.99
#